data_AF-A0A316GKK5-F1
#
_entry.id   AF-A0A316GKK5-F1
#
_cell.length_a   1.000
_cell.length_b   1.000
_cell.length_c   1.000
_cell.angle_alpha   90.00
_cell.angle_beta   90.00
_cell.angle_gamma   90.00
#
_symmetry.space_group_name_H-M   'P 1'
#
loop_
_entity.id
_entity.type
_entity.pdbx_description
1 polymer ?
#
loop_
_entity_poly.entity_id
_entity_poly.type
_entity_poly.pdbx_seq_one_letter_code
_entity_poly.pdbx_strand_id
1 'polypeptide(L)'
;MPAALSGIVFNELQVVVPGVGAIDANNDGFLRRDDDAIELHNLSSGTVDISGWELWDTQNNTSIASKLATINPGVTMAPGGYFTIVEASGDFNNLDNVGPGMQADRSLLPSNDATFALFNPTSGDFILLRGETAAASETTMVAALEAIHPSATQVGTTEVFPLFSSGGFASVLRETDGSDTWVNGAASLGAANCFAEDTLIATPDGERRVQDLAAGDLVCRAGGGVAPVLWLGRQTIVTRFAGDAARLVRIAAGVLDTHRELRVTQEHGMLIDGVLVNAGAFVGLPGIDLVPLYQTPKRFAVYHVETEAHDVIVANGAASETFIDYTGRRAFDNFAEYLSLYGAERIYPEMKPARITSARLLPEALRTRLGGAAQQDMRQSA
;
A
#
# COMPACT_ATOMS: atom_id res chain seq x y z
N MET A 1 -10.63 3.94 -17.08
CA MET A 1 -9.21 3.55 -17.23
C MET A 1 -8.44 4.76 -16.79
N PRO A 2 -7.50 4.62 -15.85
CA PRO A 2 -6.86 5.78 -15.23
C PRO A 2 -6.10 6.62 -16.26
N ALA A 3 -6.02 7.92 -16.00
CA ALA A 3 -5.15 8.81 -16.75
C ALA A 3 -3.70 8.46 -16.41
N ALA A 4 -2.96 7.98 -17.40
CA ALA A 4 -1.62 7.44 -17.19
C ALA A 4 -0.59 8.09 -18.11
N LEU A 5 0.40 8.77 -17.53
CA LEU A 5 1.50 9.39 -18.24
C LEU A 5 2.62 8.35 -18.40
N SER A 6 2.75 7.78 -19.61
CA SER A 6 3.64 6.63 -19.85
C SER A 6 3.42 5.46 -18.87
N GLY A 7 2.19 5.31 -18.36
CA GLY A 7 1.85 4.30 -17.35
C GLY A 7 1.95 4.75 -15.90
N ILE A 8 2.48 5.95 -15.63
CA ILE A 8 2.49 6.54 -14.28
C ILE A 8 1.15 7.21 -14.01
N VAL A 9 0.57 6.94 -12.83
CA VAL A 9 -0.69 7.52 -12.36
C VAL A 9 -0.51 8.20 -11.01
N PHE A 10 -1.40 9.11 -10.66
CA PHE A 10 -1.60 9.49 -9.27
C PHE A 10 -2.23 8.30 -8.50
N ASN A 11 -1.79 8.08 -7.27
CA ASN A 11 -2.23 6.94 -6.44
C ASN A 11 -2.88 7.36 -5.11
N GLU A 12 -2.26 8.29 -4.39
CA GLU A 12 -2.76 8.76 -3.09
C GLU A 12 -2.48 10.26 -2.93
N LEU A 13 -3.44 11.00 -2.36
CA LEU A 13 -3.23 12.33 -1.81
C LEU A 13 -3.45 12.26 -0.30
N GLN A 14 -2.39 12.50 0.45
CA GLN A 14 -2.43 12.57 1.90
C GLN A 14 -2.45 14.04 2.35
N VAL A 15 -3.34 14.33 3.29
CA VAL A 15 -3.50 15.63 3.95
C VAL A 15 -3.45 15.46 5.45
N VAL A 16 -2.63 16.25 6.12
CA VAL A 16 -2.58 16.27 7.57
C VAL A 16 -3.71 17.10 8.15
N VAL A 17 -4.64 16.38 8.77
CA VAL A 17 -5.71 16.94 9.59
C VAL A 17 -5.34 16.72 11.07
N PRO A 18 -5.08 17.78 11.85
CA PRO A 18 -4.72 17.63 13.26
C PRO A 18 -5.75 16.81 14.05
N GLY A 19 -5.29 15.78 14.76
CA GLY A 19 -6.13 14.90 15.58
C GLY A 19 -6.72 13.69 14.83
N VAL A 20 -6.33 13.48 13.56
CA VAL A 20 -6.87 12.45 12.69
C VAL A 20 -5.73 11.74 11.95
N GLY A 21 -5.40 10.50 12.32
CA GLY A 21 -4.75 9.47 11.49
C GLY A 21 -3.55 9.83 10.58
N ALA A 22 -2.96 11.01 10.70
CA ALA A 22 -1.96 11.55 9.80
C ALA A 22 -0.56 10.97 10.07
N ILE A 23 0.26 10.89 9.02
CA ILE A 23 1.66 10.45 9.09
C ILE A 23 2.56 11.70 9.15
N ASP A 24 3.59 11.67 9.99
CA ASP A 24 4.72 12.63 9.98
C ASP A 24 5.56 12.33 8.74
N ALA A 25 5.12 12.81 7.57
CA ALA A 25 5.70 12.45 6.27
C ALA A 25 7.12 13.03 6.11
N ASN A 26 7.41 14.20 6.69
CA ASN A 26 8.71 14.86 6.56
C ASN A 26 9.74 14.47 7.65
N ASN A 27 9.34 13.70 8.67
CA ASN A 27 10.16 13.10 9.71
C ASN A 27 10.67 14.08 10.77
N ASP A 28 10.12 15.29 10.86
CA ASP A 28 10.57 16.33 11.80
C ASP A 28 10.12 16.07 13.25
N GLY A 29 9.21 15.11 13.44
CA GLY A 29 8.69 14.70 14.74
C GLY A 29 7.41 15.43 15.17
N PHE A 30 6.79 16.20 14.28
CA PHE A 30 5.59 16.97 14.55
C PHE A 30 4.57 16.82 13.42
N LEU A 31 3.36 16.37 13.76
CA LEU A 31 2.24 16.31 12.82
C LEU A 31 1.71 17.71 12.52
N ARG A 32 2.07 18.30 11.38
CA ARG A 32 1.52 19.59 10.93
C ARG A 32 1.27 19.57 9.42
N ARG A 33 0.83 20.71 8.87
CA ARG A 33 0.47 20.80 7.44
C ARG A 33 1.62 20.44 6.50
N ASP A 34 2.86 20.59 6.96
CA ASP A 34 4.08 20.26 6.22
C ASP A 34 4.35 18.76 6.02
N ASP A 35 3.38 17.92 6.34
CA ASP A 35 3.39 16.47 6.16
C ASP A 35 2.41 16.00 5.05
N ASP A 36 1.83 16.94 4.28
CA ASP A 36 1.01 16.60 3.12
C ASP A 36 1.88 15.89 2.06
N ALA A 37 1.30 14.91 1.35
CA ALA A 37 2.03 14.09 0.40
C ALA A 37 1.18 13.66 -0.80
N ILE A 38 1.84 13.44 -1.93
CA ILE A 38 1.27 12.88 -3.15
C ILE A 38 2.08 11.65 -3.54
N GLU A 39 1.41 10.51 -3.71
CA GLU A 39 2.03 9.27 -4.18
C GLU A 39 1.70 9.04 -5.65
N LEU A 40 2.73 8.70 -6.43
CA LEU A 40 2.63 8.23 -7.81
C LEU A 40 2.83 6.73 -7.86
N HIS A 41 2.22 6.06 -8.83
CA HIS A 41 2.34 4.61 -9.04
C HIS A 41 2.55 4.28 -10.51
N ASN A 42 3.47 3.37 -10.82
CA ASN A 42 3.71 2.89 -12.17
C ASN A 42 2.86 1.64 -12.49
N LEU A 43 1.81 1.80 -13.29
CA LEU A 43 0.96 0.70 -13.75
C LEU A 43 1.46 0.03 -15.04
N SER A 44 2.54 0.53 -15.65
CA SER A 44 3.10 -0.09 -16.85
C SER A 44 3.89 -1.35 -16.52
N SER A 45 4.07 -2.20 -17.54
CA SER A 45 4.95 -3.37 -17.49
C SER A 45 6.43 -3.02 -17.65
N GLY A 46 6.78 -1.74 -17.84
CA GLY A 46 8.15 -1.27 -18.05
C GLY A 46 8.64 -0.30 -16.98
N THR A 47 9.96 -0.18 -16.85
CA THR A 47 10.54 0.92 -16.06
C THR A 47 10.38 2.22 -16.82
N VAL A 48 9.85 3.25 -16.16
CA VAL A 48 9.66 4.58 -16.69
C VAL A 48 10.70 5.51 -16.09
N ASP A 49 11.45 6.21 -16.94
CA ASP A 49 12.31 7.31 -16.48
C ASP A 49 11.42 8.54 -16.25
N ILE A 50 11.35 8.98 -15.00
CA ILE A 50 10.56 10.15 -14.58
C ILE A 50 11.46 11.35 -14.25
N SER A 51 12.75 11.26 -14.61
CA SER A 51 13.71 12.35 -14.40
C SER A 51 13.22 13.64 -15.03
N GLY A 52 13.22 14.72 -14.24
CA GLY A 52 12.83 16.05 -14.70
C GLY A 52 11.33 16.23 -14.93
N TRP A 53 10.49 15.23 -14.64
CA TRP A 53 9.05 15.42 -14.63
C TRP A 53 8.65 16.39 -13.53
N GLU A 54 7.58 17.13 -13.75
CA GLU A 54 7.18 18.22 -12.88
C GLU A 54 5.82 17.94 -12.26
N LEU A 55 5.71 18.22 -10.96
CA LEU A 55 4.43 18.29 -10.27
C LEU A 55 3.97 19.74 -10.24
N TRP A 56 2.73 20.00 -10.62
CA TRP A 56 2.09 21.31 -10.61
C TRP A 56 0.82 21.29 -9.78
N ASP A 57 0.47 22.43 -9.17
CA ASP A 57 -0.79 22.64 -8.45
C ASP A 57 -1.30 24.08 -8.64
N THR A 58 -2.61 24.24 -8.51
CA THR A 58 -3.29 25.52 -8.41
C THR A 58 -3.30 26.11 -7.00
N GLN A 59 -2.90 25.39 -5.95
CA GLN A 59 -2.84 25.88 -4.57
C GLN A 59 -4.15 26.53 -4.09
N ASN A 60 -5.30 25.94 -4.47
CA ASN A 60 -6.64 26.47 -4.19
C ASN A 60 -6.91 27.85 -4.82
N ASN A 61 -6.14 28.22 -5.84
CA ASN A 61 -6.29 29.44 -6.58
C ASN A 61 -6.84 29.14 -7.98
N THR A 62 -8.04 29.63 -8.25
CA THR A 62 -8.68 29.45 -9.56
C THR A 62 -8.02 30.25 -10.68
N SER A 63 -7.03 31.10 -10.38
CA SER A 63 -6.39 32.02 -11.33
C SER A 63 -4.90 31.78 -11.54
N ILE A 64 -4.26 30.90 -10.75
CA ILE A 64 -2.82 30.64 -10.85
C ILE A 64 -2.60 29.13 -10.75
N ALA A 65 -1.80 28.59 -11.68
CA ALA A 65 -1.16 27.29 -11.55
C ALA A 65 0.35 27.49 -11.49
N SER A 66 1.03 26.70 -10.66
CA SER A 66 2.47 26.83 -10.46
C SER A 66 3.13 25.48 -10.27
N LYS A 67 4.36 25.37 -10.77
CA LYS A 67 5.22 24.24 -10.49
C LYS A 67 5.50 24.14 -8.99
N LEU A 68 5.29 22.94 -8.46
CA LEU A 68 5.57 22.56 -7.08
C LEU A 68 6.90 21.83 -6.94
N ALA A 69 7.26 20.97 -7.88
CA ALA A 69 8.46 20.15 -7.78
C ALA A 69 8.99 19.79 -9.16
N THR A 70 10.29 19.53 -9.26
CA THR A 70 10.92 18.88 -10.41
C THR A 70 11.61 17.60 -9.93
N ILE A 71 11.21 16.45 -10.46
CA ILE A 71 11.78 15.16 -10.10
C ILE A 71 13.27 15.12 -10.42
N ASN A 72 14.07 14.70 -9.43
CA ASN A 72 15.52 14.70 -9.51
C ASN A 72 16.03 13.90 -10.73
N PRO A 73 17.17 14.30 -11.32
CA PRO A 73 17.78 13.52 -12.40
C PRO A 73 18.12 12.09 -11.97
N GLY A 74 17.91 11.13 -12.87
CA GLY A 74 18.23 9.71 -12.68
C GLY A 74 17.16 8.92 -11.93
N VAL A 75 16.00 9.51 -11.65
CA VAL A 75 14.89 8.81 -10.99
C VAL A 75 14.10 8.00 -12.01
N THR A 76 14.05 6.70 -11.81
CA THR A 76 13.24 5.78 -12.60
C THR A 76 12.23 5.06 -11.72
N MET A 77 10.99 4.91 -12.18
CA MET A 77 9.97 4.09 -11.55
C MET A 77 9.89 2.74 -12.25
N ALA A 78 10.22 1.68 -11.54
CA ALA A 78 10.00 0.32 -12.00
C ALA A 78 8.49 -0.01 -12.14
N PRO A 79 8.10 -1.05 -12.87
CA PRO A 79 6.72 -1.58 -12.86
C PRO A 79 6.21 -1.77 -11.43
N GLY A 80 4.99 -1.37 -11.11
CA GLY A 80 4.43 -1.45 -9.75
C GLY A 80 5.14 -0.59 -8.70
N GLY A 81 6.10 0.25 -9.12
CA GLY A 81 6.87 1.11 -8.23
C GLY A 81 6.09 2.35 -7.83
N TYR A 82 6.34 2.83 -6.61
CA TYR A 82 5.76 4.05 -6.06
C TYR A 82 6.81 5.16 -5.98
N PHE A 83 6.36 6.41 -6.05
CA PHE A 83 7.21 7.57 -5.82
C PHE A 83 6.41 8.65 -5.08
N THR A 84 6.90 9.07 -3.92
CA THR A 84 6.18 10.01 -3.05
C THR A 84 6.80 11.40 -3.08
N ILE A 85 5.97 12.42 -3.23
CA ILE A 85 6.36 13.83 -3.16
C ILE A 85 5.74 14.39 -1.88
N VAL A 86 6.58 14.91 -0.98
CA VAL A 86 6.17 15.44 0.35
C VAL A 86 6.32 16.96 0.38
N GLU A 87 5.45 17.66 1.12
CA GLU A 87 5.57 19.09 1.36
C GLU A 87 6.92 19.49 1.99
N ALA A 88 7.46 20.65 1.60
CA ALA A 88 8.66 21.22 2.20
C ALA A 88 8.37 22.27 3.29
N SER A 89 8.85 22.01 4.51
CA SER A 89 9.05 23.05 5.53
C SER A 89 10.16 22.65 6.54
N GLY A 90 11.40 23.11 6.32
CA GLY A 90 12.52 22.92 7.28
C GLY A 90 13.82 22.34 6.71
N ASP A 91 14.92 22.40 7.50
CA ASP A 91 16.22 21.77 7.19
C ASP A 91 16.09 20.24 7.31
N PHE A 92 16.13 19.53 6.18
CA PHE A 92 15.90 18.08 6.16
C PHE A 92 17.01 17.27 5.49
N ASN A 93 17.28 16.11 6.09
CA ASN A 93 18.26 15.13 5.60
C ASN A 93 17.66 13.73 5.39
N ASN A 94 16.32 13.52 5.48
CA ASN A 94 15.81 12.15 5.47
C ASN A 94 14.34 11.93 5.04
N LEU A 95 14.13 11.27 3.89
CA LEU A 95 12.83 10.83 3.32
C LEU A 95 12.39 9.44 3.76
N ASP A 96 13.04 8.87 4.78
CA ASP A 96 12.84 7.48 5.20
C ASP A 96 11.35 7.08 5.42
N ASN A 97 10.43 8.02 5.68
CA ASN A 97 9.01 7.76 5.97
C ASN A 97 8.13 7.31 4.79
N VAL A 98 8.50 7.65 3.56
CA VAL A 98 7.56 7.57 2.42
C VAL A 98 8.09 6.73 1.26
N GLY A 99 9.19 6.00 1.49
CA GLY A 99 9.88 5.23 0.46
C GLY A 99 10.63 6.11 -0.54
N PRO A 100 10.88 5.62 -1.77
CA PRO A 100 11.46 6.42 -2.84
C PRO A 100 10.63 7.68 -3.08
N GLY A 101 11.27 8.84 -3.03
CA GLY A 101 10.52 10.10 -3.08
C GLY A 101 11.39 11.32 -3.12
N MET A 102 10.75 12.48 -3.01
CA MET A 102 11.42 13.78 -2.89
C MET A 102 10.55 14.79 -2.14
N GLN A 103 11.15 15.94 -1.85
CA GLN A 103 10.42 17.10 -1.36
C GLN A 103 9.94 17.97 -2.52
N ALA A 104 8.75 18.51 -2.38
CA ALA A 104 8.29 19.61 -3.22
C ALA A 104 9.07 20.89 -2.87
N ASP A 105 9.24 21.79 -3.83
CA ASP A 105 9.86 23.10 -3.63
C ASP A 105 8.95 24.06 -2.83
N ARG A 106 7.67 23.68 -2.63
CA ARG A 106 6.60 24.49 -2.02
C ARG A 106 5.58 23.63 -1.29
N SER A 107 4.70 24.28 -0.53
CA SER A 107 3.56 23.65 0.14
C SER A 107 2.67 22.88 -0.83
N LEU A 108 2.37 21.63 -0.45
CA LEU A 108 1.29 20.87 -1.07
C LEU A 108 0.01 21.32 -0.38
N LEU A 109 -1.02 21.69 -1.13
CA LEU A 109 -2.30 22.09 -0.54
C LEU A 109 -3.45 21.28 -1.13
N PRO A 110 -3.46 19.93 -0.97
CA PRO A 110 -4.57 19.14 -1.47
C PRO A 110 -5.85 19.59 -0.79
N SER A 111 -6.77 20.09 -1.60
CA SER A 111 -8.08 20.51 -1.18
C SER A 111 -9.10 20.22 -2.28
N ASN A 112 -10.37 20.38 -1.94
CA ASN A 112 -11.48 20.16 -2.85
C ASN A 112 -11.43 21.08 -4.08
N ASP A 113 -10.75 22.22 -3.98
CA ASP A 113 -10.61 23.22 -5.06
C ASP A 113 -9.23 23.18 -5.75
N ALA A 114 -8.37 22.23 -5.37
CA ALA A 114 -7.05 22.05 -5.97
C ALA A 114 -7.12 21.23 -7.27
N THR A 115 -6.20 21.50 -8.18
CA THR A 115 -5.93 20.68 -9.37
C THR A 115 -4.45 20.43 -9.46
N PHE A 116 -4.08 19.15 -9.51
CA PHE A 116 -2.72 18.68 -9.68
C PHE A 116 -2.47 18.24 -11.12
N ALA A 117 -1.27 18.50 -11.61
CA ALA A 117 -0.78 17.95 -12.86
C ALA A 117 0.57 17.28 -12.68
N LEU A 118 0.72 16.09 -13.24
CA LEU A 118 2.02 15.48 -13.48
C LEU A 118 2.37 15.73 -14.95
N PHE A 119 3.44 16.47 -15.18
CA PHE A 119 3.83 16.97 -16.49
C PHE A 119 5.20 16.43 -16.87
N ASN A 120 5.36 15.95 -18.10
CA ASN A 120 6.65 15.60 -18.68
C ASN A 120 7.10 16.72 -19.62
N PRO A 121 8.07 17.57 -19.22
CA PRO A 121 8.52 18.69 -20.05
C PRO A 121 9.23 18.27 -21.34
N THR A 122 9.65 17.00 -21.45
CA THR A 122 10.33 16.49 -22.64
C THR A 122 9.33 16.18 -23.76
N SER A 123 8.17 15.61 -23.42
CA SER A 123 7.12 15.29 -24.41
C SER A 123 6.08 16.39 -24.54
N GLY A 124 5.81 17.13 -23.47
CA GLY A 124 4.64 18.00 -23.36
C GLY A 124 3.42 17.29 -22.76
N ASP A 125 3.47 15.98 -22.57
CA ASP A 125 2.33 15.23 -22.07
C ASP A 125 2.10 15.48 -20.57
N PHE A 126 0.84 15.57 -20.17
CA PHE A 126 0.46 15.65 -18.76
C PHE A 126 -0.82 14.86 -18.44
N ILE A 127 -0.97 14.49 -17.17
CA ILE A 127 -2.22 13.96 -16.61
C ILE A 127 -2.73 14.88 -15.50
N LEU A 128 -4.05 14.89 -15.28
CA LEU A 128 -4.70 15.74 -14.28
C LEU A 128 -5.45 14.93 -13.24
N LEU A 129 -5.31 15.37 -11.98
CA LEU A 129 -6.12 14.94 -10.85
C LEU A 129 -6.67 16.18 -10.16
N ARG A 130 -7.98 16.27 -9.96
CA ARG A 130 -8.60 17.45 -9.34
C ARG A 130 -9.62 17.09 -8.28
N GLY A 131 -9.85 18.03 -7.37
CA GLY A 131 -10.96 17.92 -6.44
C GLY A 131 -12.31 18.07 -7.15
N GLU A 132 -13.35 17.47 -6.57
CA GLU A 132 -14.71 17.47 -7.13
C GLU A 132 -15.23 18.88 -7.46
N THR A 133 -14.87 19.90 -6.67
CA THR A 133 -15.29 21.30 -6.86
C THR A 133 -14.32 22.13 -7.70
N ALA A 134 -13.18 21.57 -8.11
CA ALA A 134 -12.07 22.29 -8.75
C ALA A 134 -12.18 22.48 -10.28
N ALA A 135 -13.38 22.48 -10.87
CA ALA A 135 -13.53 22.58 -12.34
C ALA A 135 -12.93 23.87 -12.94
N ALA A 136 -12.99 24.99 -12.21
CA ALA A 136 -12.36 26.24 -12.63
C ALA A 136 -10.82 26.16 -12.58
N SER A 137 -10.29 25.52 -11.54
CA SER A 137 -8.85 25.29 -11.37
C SER A 137 -8.27 24.41 -12.49
N GLU A 138 -9.04 23.45 -13.00
CA GLU A 138 -8.66 22.61 -14.15
C GLU A 138 -8.35 23.45 -15.39
N THR A 139 -9.23 24.40 -15.72
CA THR A 139 -9.05 25.28 -16.88
C THR A 139 -7.77 26.11 -16.75
N THR A 140 -7.50 26.60 -15.55
CA THR A 140 -6.29 27.38 -15.24
C THR A 140 -5.02 26.54 -15.33
N MET A 141 -5.06 25.29 -14.87
CA MET A 141 -3.93 24.37 -14.98
C MET A 141 -3.57 24.08 -16.45
N VAL A 142 -4.56 23.73 -17.27
CA VAL A 142 -4.35 23.45 -18.71
C VAL A 142 -3.75 24.67 -19.41
N ALA A 143 -4.34 25.86 -19.21
CA ALA A 143 -3.83 27.08 -19.83
C ALA A 143 -2.40 27.41 -19.41
N ALA A 144 -2.02 27.13 -18.16
CA ALA A 144 -0.66 27.36 -17.68
C ALA A 144 0.36 26.42 -18.33
N LEU A 145 0.03 25.13 -18.48
CA LEU A 145 0.91 24.14 -19.13
C LEU A 145 1.05 24.42 -20.63
N GLU A 146 -0.04 24.79 -21.32
CA GLU A 146 -0.01 25.20 -22.73
C GLU A 146 0.82 26.46 -22.97
N ALA A 147 0.85 27.39 -22.02
CA ALA A 147 1.65 28.61 -22.12
C ALA A 147 3.16 28.35 -22.01
N ILE A 148 3.57 27.29 -21.31
CA ILE A 148 5.00 26.98 -21.10
C ILE A 148 5.54 25.93 -22.07
N HIS A 149 4.68 25.13 -22.72
CA HIS A 149 5.11 24.09 -23.63
C HIS A 149 4.24 24.03 -24.89
N PRO A 150 4.83 24.22 -26.10
CA PRO A 150 4.07 24.37 -27.34
C PRO A 150 3.36 23.10 -27.82
N SER A 151 3.70 21.95 -27.25
CA SER A 151 3.05 20.66 -27.53
C SER A 151 2.37 20.07 -26.28
N ALA A 152 2.03 20.93 -25.31
CA ALA A 152 1.34 20.48 -24.10
C ALA A 152 0.07 19.69 -24.48
N THR A 153 -0.02 18.45 -24.04
CA THR A 153 -1.13 17.56 -24.40
C THR A 153 -1.60 16.78 -23.19
N GLN A 154 -2.89 16.88 -22.87
CA GLN A 154 -3.46 16.05 -21.81
C GLN A 154 -3.60 14.60 -22.28
N VAL A 155 -3.11 13.67 -21.46
CA VAL A 155 -3.24 12.23 -21.65
C VAL A 155 -4.40 11.71 -20.79
N GLY A 156 -5.36 11.03 -21.43
CA GLY A 156 -6.54 10.51 -20.73
C GLY A 156 -7.52 11.62 -20.29
N THR A 157 -8.53 11.23 -19.52
CA THR A 157 -9.51 12.14 -18.94
C THR A 157 -9.09 12.59 -17.55
N THR A 158 -9.41 13.82 -17.16
CA THR A 158 -9.16 14.31 -15.80
C THR A 158 -9.80 13.40 -14.77
N GLU A 159 -9.00 12.94 -13.80
CA GLU A 159 -9.50 12.18 -12.66
C GLU A 159 -9.98 13.10 -11.54
N VAL A 160 -10.97 12.64 -10.78
CA VAL A 160 -11.66 13.45 -9.77
C VAL A 160 -11.67 12.72 -8.44
N PHE A 161 -11.04 13.31 -7.42
CA PHE A 161 -11.11 12.80 -6.05
C PHE A 161 -12.29 13.44 -5.28
N PRO A 162 -12.94 12.68 -4.37
CA PRO A 162 -14.07 13.18 -3.59
C PRO A 162 -13.63 14.24 -2.59
N LEU A 163 -14.59 14.98 -2.03
CA LEU A 163 -14.32 15.91 -0.94
C LEU A 163 -13.56 15.22 0.20
N PHE A 164 -12.51 15.86 0.72
CA PHE A 164 -11.90 15.46 1.99
C PHE A 164 -12.99 15.50 3.07
N SER A 165 -13.43 14.32 3.52
CA SER A 165 -14.55 14.22 4.43
C SER A 165 -14.12 14.59 5.85
N SER A 166 -14.92 15.39 6.55
CA SER A 166 -14.71 15.78 7.96
C SER A 166 -14.81 14.61 8.96
N GLY A 167 -14.92 13.38 8.47
CA GLY A 167 -15.12 12.15 9.23
C GLY A 167 -13.87 11.52 9.83
N GLY A 168 -12.72 12.19 9.75
CA GLY A 168 -11.49 11.68 10.36
C GLY A 168 -10.67 10.77 9.44
N PHE A 169 -10.57 11.09 8.16
CA PHE A 169 -9.64 10.43 7.22
C PHE A 169 -8.55 11.41 6.79
N ALA A 170 -7.31 10.93 6.74
CA ALA A 170 -6.13 11.73 6.38
C ALA A 170 -5.75 11.60 4.88
N SER A 171 -6.40 10.71 4.12
CA SER A 171 -6.05 10.49 2.71
C SER A 171 -7.26 10.28 1.81
N VAL A 172 -7.08 10.62 0.53
CA VAL A 172 -7.87 10.07 -0.58
C VAL A 172 -6.98 9.18 -1.43
N LEU A 173 -7.42 7.96 -1.69
CA LEU A 173 -6.66 6.95 -2.41
C LEU A 173 -7.46 6.41 -3.58
N ARG A 174 -6.73 5.98 -4.63
CA ARG A 174 -7.30 5.21 -5.73
C ARG A 174 -7.75 3.84 -5.24
N GLU A 175 -8.93 3.40 -5.68
CA GLU A 175 -9.38 2.02 -5.46
C GLU A 175 -8.47 1.02 -6.17
N THR A 176 -8.14 -0.07 -5.49
CA THR A 176 -7.17 -1.08 -5.97
C THR A 176 -7.77 -2.05 -7.00
N ASP A 177 -9.00 -1.82 -7.44
CA ASP A 177 -9.71 -2.61 -8.45
C ASP A 177 -9.31 -2.28 -9.90
N GLY A 178 -8.31 -1.41 -10.07
CA GLY A 178 -7.83 -0.95 -11.38
C GLY A 178 -8.71 0.10 -12.05
N SER A 179 -9.72 0.61 -11.33
CA SER A 179 -10.55 1.72 -11.80
C SER A 179 -9.91 3.09 -11.57
N ASP A 180 -10.57 4.12 -12.09
CA ASP A 180 -10.30 5.55 -11.82
C ASP A 180 -11.13 6.09 -10.65
N THR A 181 -11.61 5.20 -9.77
CA THR A 181 -12.40 5.57 -8.60
C THR A 181 -11.48 5.97 -7.44
N TRP A 182 -11.85 7.04 -6.74
CA TRP A 182 -11.14 7.57 -5.58
C TRP A 182 -12.03 7.53 -4.34
N VAL A 183 -11.46 7.15 -3.19
CA VAL A 183 -12.18 7.05 -1.91
C VAL A 183 -11.42 7.69 -0.76
N ASN A 184 -12.16 8.14 0.25
CA ASN A 184 -11.57 8.57 1.53
C ASN A 184 -11.13 7.34 2.33
N GLY A 185 -9.92 7.37 2.90
CA GLY A 185 -9.42 6.28 3.74
C GLY A 185 -8.26 6.67 4.65
N ALA A 186 -7.75 5.69 5.37
CA ALA A 186 -6.53 5.85 6.15
C ALA A 186 -5.32 5.89 5.22
N ALA A 187 -4.28 6.64 5.60
CA ALA A 187 -3.07 6.75 4.82
C ALA A 187 -2.42 5.37 4.60
N SER A 188 -2.08 5.05 3.34
CA SER A 188 -1.71 3.70 2.92
C SER A 188 -0.35 3.57 2.24
N LEU A 189 0.46 4.64 2.29
CA LEU A 189 1.80 4.70 1.70
C LEU A 189 2.60 3.41 2.01
N GLY A 190 2.85 2.60 0.97
CA GLY A 190 3.65 1.36 1.06
C GLY A 190 2.98 0.12 1.70
N ALA A 191 1.67 -0.09 1.56
CA ALA A 191 0.96 -1.26 2.11
C ALA A 191 1.59 -2.63 1.72
N ALA A 192 1.77 -3.50 2.72
CA ALA A 192 2.38 -4.84 2.57
C ALA A 192 1.42 -5.96 2.99
N ASN A 193 1.51 -7.13 2.36
CA ASN A 193 0.68 -8.32 2.62
C ASN A 193 1.51 -9.50 3.16
N CYS A 194 2.18 -9.36 4.30
CA CYS A 194 3.27 -10.25 4.72
C CYS A 194 3.05 -10.90 6.10
N PHE A 195 3.78 -11.99 6.34
CA PHE A 195 3.98 -12.60 7.66
C PHE A 195 4.97 -11.80 8.50
N ALA A 196 4.73 -11.71 9.80
CA ALA A 196 5.75 -11.19 10.73
C ALA A 196 6.87 -12.20 10.96
N GLU A 197 8.05 -11.71 11.37
CA GLU A 197 9.14 -12.54 11.87
C GLU A 197 8.69 -13.53 12.95
N ASP A 198 9.35 -14.69 13.02
CA ASP A 198 9.06 -15.81 13.95
C ASP A 198 7.71 -16.52 13.73
N THR A 199 6.96 -16.16 12.69
CA THR A 199 5.85 -16.98 12.19
C THR A 199 6.37 -18.35 11.78
N LEU A 200 5.77 -19.42 12.29
CA LEU A 200 6.13 -20.79 11.93
C LEU A 200 5.31 -21.23 10.73
N ILE A 201 5.98 -21.66 9.68
CA ILE A 201 5.37 -22.24 8.49
C ILE A 201 5.51 -23.75 8.59
N ALA A 202 4.40 -24.47 8.41
CA ALA A 202 4.42 -25.92 8.41
C ALA A 202 5.22 -26.43 7.22
N THR A 203 6.18 -27.32 7.49
CA THR A 203 6.93 -28.06 6.48
C THR A 203 6.78 -29.57 6.75
N PRO A 204 7.13 -30.44 5.79
CA PRO A 204 7.02 -31.89 5.98
C PRO A 204 7.80 -32.43 7.19
N ASP A 205 8.91 -31.76 7.54
CA ASP A 205 9.82 -32.18 8.61
C ASP A 205 9.56 -31.45 9.95
N GLY A 206 8.45 -30.71 10.04
CA GLY A 206 8.09 -29.88 11.18
C GLY A 206 8.00 -28.40 10.82
N GLU A 207 7.62 -27.56 11.77
CA GLU A 207 7.46 -26.14 11.46
C GLU A 207 8.81 -25.41 11.45
N ARG A 208 8.99 -24.47 10.52
CA ARG A 208 10.17 -23.61 10.40
C ARG A 208 9.78 -22.15 10.47
N ARG A 209 10.63 -21.30 11.04
CA ARG A 209 10.37 -19.86 11.05
C ARG A 209 10.41 -19.34 9.61
N VAL A 210 9.50 -18.41 9.29
CA VAL A 210 9.34 -17.87 7.94
C VAL A 210 10.64 -17.25 7.42
N GLN A 211 11.40 -16.56 8.28
CA GLN A 211 12.67 -15.94 7.91
C GLN A 211 13.81 -16.93 7.63
N ASP A 212 13.64 -18.19 8.04
CA ASP A 212 14.62 -19.25 7.86
C ASP A 212 14.32 -20.09 6.60
N LEU A 213 13.24 -19.81 5.88
CA LEU A 213 12.91 -20.47 4.61
C LEU A 213 13.83 -19.97 3.49
N ALA A 214 14.13 -20.84 2.54
CA ALA A 214 14.87 -20.52 1.33
C ALA A 214 14.20 -21.14 0.11
N ALA A 215 14.57 -20.65 -1.08
CA ALA A 215 14.14 -21.25 -2.34
C ALA A 215 14.51 -22.75 -2.36
N GLY A 216 13.54 -23.59 -2.73
CA GLY A 216 13.63 -25.05 -2.73
C GLY A 216 13.13 -25.75 -1.48
N ASP A 217 12.94 -25.03 -0.36
CA ASP A 217 12.29 -25.60 0.82
C ASP A 217 10.84 -25.99 0.53
N LEU A 218 10.34 -27.07 1.16
CA LEU A 218 8.96 -27.50 1.00
C LEU A 218 8.08 -26.94 2.12
N VAL A 219 6.92 -26.40 1.76
CA VAL A 219 5.90 -25.92 2.70
C VAL A 219 4.61 -26.71 2.52
N CYS A 220 3.89 -26.97 3.61
CA CYS A 220 2.63 -27.71 3.60
C CYS A 220 1.48 -26.81 3.17
N ARG A 221 0.68 -27.29 2.21
CA ARG A 221 -0.56 -26.63 1.79
C ARG A 221 -1.68 -26.92 2.77
N ALA A 222 -2.54 -25.94 3.05
CA ALA A 222 -3.69 -26.12 3.93
C ALA A 222 -4.71 -27.14 3.39
N GLY A 223 -4.86 -27.22 2.05
CA GLY A 223 -5.69 -28.23 1.37
C GLY A 223 -5.06 -29.62 1.27
N GLY A 224 -3.86 -29.82 1.83
CA GLY A 224 -3.08 -31.05 1.72
C GLY A 224 -2.01 -31.01 0.62
N GLY A 225 -0.98 -31.83 0.80
CA GLY A 225 0.20 -31.83 -0.06
C GLY A 225 1.22 -30.74 0.31
N VAL A 226 2.22 -30.57 -0.55
CA VAL A 226 3.36 -29.67 -0.33
C VAL A 226 3.64 -28.84 -1.57
N ALA A 227 4.23 -27.67 -1.39
CA ALA A 227 4.68 -26.78 -2.45
C ALA A 227 6.13 -26.37 -2.20
N PRO A 228 6.98 -26.27 -3.24
CA PRO A 228 8.30 -25.68 -3.09
C PRO A 228 8.18 -24.16 -2.94
N VAL A 229 8.95 -23.59 -2.03
CA VAL A 229 9.20 -22.16 -1.95
C VAL A 229 10.05 -21.80 -3.17
N LEU A 230 9.56 -20.90 -4.01
CA LEU A 230 10.30 -20.36 -5.14
C LEU A 230 11.11 -19.15 -4.74
N TRP A 231 10.55 -18.32 -3.86
CA TRP A 231 11.21 -17.13 -3.37
C TRP A 231 10.61 -16.73 -2.03
N LEU A 232 11.44 -16.14 -1.18
CA LEU A 232 11.01 -15.53 0.07
C LEU A 232 11.20 -14.02 -0.08
N GLY A 233 10.11 -13.31 -0.33
CA GLY A 233 10.13 -11.85 -0.32
C GLY A 233 10.36 -11.35 1.10
N ARG A 234 11.28 -10.41 1.27
CA ARG A 234 11.54 -9.73 2.55
C ARG A 234 11.34 -8.23 2.38
N GLN A 235 10.53 -7.62 3.24
CA GLN A 235 10.29 -6.19 3.25
C GLN A 235 10.55 -5.63 4.65
N THR A 236 11.21 -4.48 4.72
CA THR A 236 11.44 -3.77 5.98
C THR A 236 10.32 -2.75 6.21
N ILE A 237 9.58 -2.92 7.30
CA ILE A 237 8.58 -1.96 7.77
C ILE A 237 9.17 -1.11 8.89
N VAL A 238 8.87 0.19 8.89
CA VAL A 238 9.25 1.10 9.96
C VAL A 238 7.96 1.72 10.52
N THR A 239 7.69 1.51 11.81
CA THR A 239 6.41 1.87 12.43
C THR A 239 6.16 3.36 12.55
N ARG A 240 7.24 4.16 12.56
CA ARG A 240 7.14 5.61 12.48
C ARG A 240 6.51 6.05 11.14
N PHE A 241 6.62 5.22 10.10
CA PHE A 241 6.43 5.59 8.69
C PHE A 241 5.09 5.13 8.14
N ALA A 242 4.59 3.97 8.61
CA ALA A 242 3.31 3.41 8.17
C ALA A 242 2.16 3.60 9.19
N GLY A 243 2.37 4.32 10.30
CA GLY A 243 1.31 4.66 11.26
C GLY A 243 0.48 3.44 11.71
N ASP A 244 -0.85 3.58 11.73
CA ASP A 244 -1.74 2.45 12.03
C ASP A 244 -1.66 1.32 10.97
N ALA A 245 -1.31 1.62 9.71
CA ALA A 245 -1.10 0.61 8.66
C ALA A 245 0.14 -0.28 8.92
N ALA A 246 1.12 0.22 9.69
CA ALA A 246 2.28 -0.54 10.15
C ALA A 246 1.93 -1.61 11.18
N ARG A 247 0.75 -1.52 11.82
CA ARG A 247 0.37 -2.42 12.89
C ARG A 247 0.05 -3.78 12.32
N LEU A 248 0.63 -4.79 12.97
CA LEU A 248 0.34 -6.17 12.68
C LEU A 248 -1.02 -6.53 13.29
N VAL A 249 -1.81 -7.29 12.56
CA VAL A 249 -2.96 -8.00 13.12
C VAL A 249 -2.39 -9.18 13.91
N ARG A 250 -2.76 -9.23 15.19
CA ARG A 250 -2.47 -10.34 16.09
C ARG A 250 -3.69 -11.24 16.18
N ILE A 251 -3.49 -12.51 15.86
CA ILE A 251 -4.46 -13.60 16.02
C ILE A 251 -3.95 -14.45 17.19
N ALA A 252 -4.72 -14.50 18.27
CA ALA A 252 -4.36 -15.24 19.47
C ALA A 252 -4.40 -16.76 19.25
N ALA A 253 -3.59 -17.50 20.03
CA ALA A 253 -3.65 -18.96 20.03
C ALA A 253 -5.07 -19.47 20.32
N GLY A 254 -5.49 -20.52 19.62
CA GLY A 254 -6.84 -21.08 19.62
C GLY A 254 -7.80 -20.41 18.64
N VAL A 255 -7.41 -19.27 18.03
CA VAL A 255 -8.23 -18.58 17.03
C VAL A 255 -7.76 -18.94 15.63
N LEU A 256 -8.71 -19.25 14.73
CA LEU A 256 -8.42 -19.69 13.34
C LEU A 256 -7.44 -20.87 13.28
N ASP A 257 -7.65 -21.85 14.16
CA ASP A 257 -6.82 -23.07 14.29
C ASP A 257 -5.35 -22.79 14.64
N THR A 258 -5.02 -21.56 15.03
CA THR A 258 -3.65 -21.24 15.43
C THR A 258 -3.30 -21.96 16.73
N HIS A 259 -2.17 -22.67 16.78
CA HIS A 259 -1.68 -23.26 18.05
C HIS A 259 -0.80 -22.29 18.85
N ARG A 260 -0.42 -21.16 18.24
CA ARG A 260 0.29 -20.05 18.89
C ARG A 260 -0.10 -18.73 18.25
N GLU A 261 0.21 -17.63 18.93
CA GLU A 261 -0.01 -16.29 18.40
C GLU A 261 0.58 -16.13 16.99
N LEU A 262 -0.25 -15.71 16.02
CA LEU A 262 0.13 -15.36 14.66
C LEU A 262 0.05 -13.85 14.47
N ARG A 263 1.08 -13.26 13.84
CA ARG A 263 1.10 -11.86 13.47
C ARG A 263 1.31 -11.71 11.97
N VAL A 264 0.43 -10.96 11.32
CA VAL A 264 0.47 -10.68 9.88
C VAL A 264 0.16 -9.20 9.64
N THR A 265 0.54 -8.66 8.49
CA THR A 265 0.10 -7.32 8.11
C THR A 265 -1.40 -7.31 7.81
N GLN A 266 -2.01 -6.12 7.80
CA GLN A 266 -3.47 -5.98 7.68
C GLN A 266 -4.01 -6.48 6.34
N GLU A 267 -3.24 -6.37 5.26
CA GLU A 267 -3.64 -6.82 3.92
C GLU A 267 -3.37 -8.29 3.66
N HIS A 268 -2.80 -9.03 4.62
CA HIS A 268 -2.51 -10.45 4.42
C HIS A 268 -3.80 -11.29 4.44
N GLY A 269 -4.02 -12.09 3.39
CA GLY A 269 -5.20 -12.93 3.23
C GLY A 269 -5.14 -14.22 4.04
N MET A 270 -6.16 -14.42 4.87
CA MET A 270 -6.39 -15.65 5.63
C MET A 270 -7.53 -16.43 5.00
N LEU A 271 -7.35 -17.73 4.75
CA LEU A 271 -8.42 -18.56 4.20
C LEU A 271 -9.34 -19.04 5.34
N ILE A 272 -10.59 -18.58 5.32
CA ILE A 272 -11.59 -18.88 6.34
C ILE A 272 -12.84 -19.39 5.64
N ASP A 273 -13.23 -20.64 5.91
CA ASP A 273 -14.42 -21.29 5.32
C ASP A 273 -14.47 -21.22 3.78
N GLY A 274 -13.31 -21.30 3.13
CA GLY A 274 -13.21 -21.25 1.67
C GLY A 274 -13.31 -19.85 1.06
N VAL A 275 -13.16 -18.81 1.87
CA VAL A 275 -13.11 -17.40 1.45
C VAL A 275 -11.79 -16.79 1.95
N LEU A 276 -11.11 -16.01 1.12
CA LEU A 276 -9.94 -15.26 1.55
C LEU A 276 -10.38 -13.97 2.24
N VAL A 277 -9.84 -13.69 3.42
CA VAL A 277 -10.20 -12.51 4.20
C VAL A 277 -8.93 -11.80 4.62
N ASN A 278 -8.78 -10.54 4.23
CA ASN A 278 -7.64 -9.72 4.67
C ASN A 278 -7.71 -9.57 6.19
N ALA A 279 -6.57 -9.71 6.86
CA ALA A 279 -6.52 -9.76 8.31
C ALA A 279 -7.14 -8.54 9.00
N GLY A 280 -6.99 -7.35 8.41
CA GLY A 280 -7.59 -6.11 8.88
C GLY A 280 -9.12 -6.14 8.91
N ALA A 281 -9.78 -6.95 8.07
CA ALA A 281 -11.23 -7.01 7.95
C ALA A 281 -11.91 -7.67 9.16
N PHE A 282 -11.19 -8.41 10.00
CA PHE A 282 -11.74 -9.06 11.19
C PHE A 282 -11.08 -8.62 12.51
N VAL A 283 -10.34 -7.52 12.50
CA VAL A 283 -9.89 -6.84 13.72
C VAL A 283 -11.10 -6.47 14.58
N GLY A 284 -10.99 -6.74 15.89
CA GLY A 284 -12.06 -6.48 16.85
C GLY A 284 -12.98 -7.68 17.10
N LEU A 285 -12.81 -8.78 16.36
CA LEU A 285 -13.37 -10.07 16.76
C LEU A 285 -12.59 -10.65 17.95
N PRO A 286 -13.23 -11.50 18.77
CA PRO A 286 -12.58 -12.10 19.94
C PRO A 286 -11.25 -12.77 19.61
N GLY A 287 -10.19 -12.39 20.34
CA GLY A 287 -8.84 -12.89 20.15
C GLY A 287 -8.13 -12.38 18.89
N ILE A 288 -8.69 -11.36 18.20
CA ILE A 288 -8.07 -10.72 17.05
C ILE A 288 -8.03 -9.20 17.23
N ASP A 289 -6.84 -8.65 17.34
CA ASP A 289 -6.63 -7.22 17.52
C ASP A 289 -5.44 -6.70 16.71
N LEU A 290 -5.26 -5.39 16.70
CA LEU A 290 -4.04 -4.78 16.18
C LEU A 290 -3.02 -4.68 17.31
N VAL A 291 -1.81 -5.19 17.07
CA VAL A 291 -0.68 -5.01 17.98
C VAL A 291 -0.52 -3.51 18.26
N PRO A 292 -0.51 -3.07 19.53
CA PRO A 292 -0.34 -1.65 19.83
C PRO A 292 1.00 -1.13 19.32
N LEU A 293 1.05 0.10 18.80
CA LEU A 293 2.27 0.70 18.27
C LEU A 293 3.43 0.69 19.26
N TYR A 294 3.16 0.94 20.55
CA TYR A 294 4.20 0.90 21.59
C TYR A 294 4.79 -0.51 21.84
N GLN A 295 4.12 -1.57 21.37
CA GLN A 295 4.62 -2.95 21.41
C GLN A 295 5.26 -3.38 20.07
N THR A 296 5.20 -2.52 19.05
CA THR A 296 5.74 -2.83 17.72
C THR A 296 7.14 -2.19 17.60
N PRO A 297 8.17 -2.94 17.16
CA PRO A 297 9.51 -2.37 16.99
C PRO A 297 9.49 -1.16 16.06
N LYS A 298 10.40 -0.20 16.28
CA LYS A 298 10.51 0.97 15.38
C LYS A 298 10.74 0.58 13.93
N ARG A 299 11.47 -0.52 13.71
CA ARG A 299 11.75 -1.12 12.40
C ARG A 299 11.75 -2.63 12.56
N PHE A 300 11.07 -3.35 11.67
CA PHE A 300 10.97 -4.80 11.68
C PHE A 300 10.87 -5.36 10.26
N ALA A 301 11.24 -6.62 10.08
CA ALA A 301 11.10 -7.30 8.81
C ALA A 301 9.78 -8.08 8.75
N VAL A 302 9.17 -8.08 7.57
CA VAL A 302 8.06 -8.96 7.22
C VAL A 302 8.44 -9.77 6.00
N TYR A 303 7.82 -10.94 5.86
CA TYR A 303 8.20 -11.95 4.87
C TYR A 303 6.98 -12.43 4.11
N HIS A 304 7.14 -12.71 2.82
CA HIS A 304 6.10 -13.36 2.01
C HIS A 304 6.67 -14.56 1.27
N VAL A 305 6.00 -15.70 1.44
CA VAL A 305 6.37 -16.95 0.75
C VAL A 305 5.75 -16.96 -0.65
N GLU A 306 6.55 -17.13 -1.69
CA GLU A 306 6.10 -17.41 -3.05
C GLU A 306 6.27 -18.89 -3.39
N THR A 307 5.26 -19.51 -3.99
CA THR A 307 5.28 -20.88 -4.52
C THR A 307 4.99 -20.88 -6.03
N GLU A 308 4.89 -22.06 -6.64
CA GLU A 308 4.62 -22.22 -8.08
C GLU A 308 3.25 -21.70 -8.55
N ALA A 309 2.33 -21.46 -7.62
CA ALA A 309 0.99 -20.94 -7.87
C ALA A 309 0.53 -20.07 -6.69
N HIS A 310 -0.63 -19.42 -6.81
CA HIS A 310 -1.28 -18.79 -5.66
C HIS A 310 -1.88 -19.90 -4.77
N ASP A 311 -1.13 -20.30 -3.75
CA ASP A 311 -1.43 -21.37 -2.81
C ASP A 311 -1.92 -20.82 -1.46
N VAL A 312 -2.44 -21.73 -0.64
CA VAL A 312 -2.67 -21.49 0.79
C VAL A 312 -1.82 -22.47 1.58
N ILE A 313 -0.97 -21.93 2.44
CA ILE A 313 -0.05 -22.66 3.32
C ILE A 313 -0.54 -22.60 4.77
N VAL A 314 0.10 -23.37 5.64
CA VAL A 314 -0.22 -23.39 7.07
C VAL A 314 0.82 -22.58 7.85
N ALA A 315 0.38 -21.50 8.47
CA ALA A 315 1.20 -20.59 9.28
C ALA A 315 0.69 -20.54 10.73
N ASN A 316 1.52 -20.97 11.68
CA ASN A 316 1.16 -21.18 13.09
C ASN A 316 -0.15 -21.98 13.27
N GLY A 317 -0.47 -22.87 12.34
CA GLY A 317 -1.71 -23.66 12.32
C GLY A 317 -2.84 -23.08 11.46
N ALA A 318 -2.82 -21.78 11.16
CA ALA A 318 -3.84 -21.13 10.34
C ALA A 318 -3.56 -21.26 8.84
N ALA A 319 -4.64 -21.31 8.05
CA ALA A 319 -4.56 -21.28 6.60
C ALA A 319 -4.33 -19.84 6.09
N SER A 320 -3.19 -19.60 5.44
CA SER A 320 -2.72 -18.29 5.01
C SER A 320 -2.26 -18.29 3.55
N GLU A 321 -2.50 -17.21 2.83
CA GLU A 321 -2.15 -17.11 1.41
C GLU A 321 -0.64 -17.03 1.18
N THR A 322 -0.19 -17.57 0.05
CA THR A 322 1.14 -17.32 -0.51
C THR A 322 1.11 -16.12 -1.45
N PHE A 323 2.29 -15.69 -1.89
CA PHE A 323 2.42 -14.49 -2.73
C PHE A 323 1.58 -14.59 -3.99
N ILE A 324 0.90 -13.50 -4.28
CA ILE A 324 0.23 -13.20 -5.53
C ILE A 324 0.53 -11.73 -5.86
N ASP A 325 0.58 -11.40 -7.14
CA ASP A 325 1.18 -10.19 -7.66
C ASP A 325 0.27 -8.94 -7.52
N TYR A 326 -0.18 -8.63 -6.31
CA TYR A 326 -0.96 -7.41 -6.01
C TYR A 326 -0.08 -6.21 -5.67
N THR A 327 0.90 -6.43 -4.78
CA THR A 327 1.85 -5.41 -4.32
C THR A 327 3.07 -5.29 -5.22
N GLY A 328 3.27 -6.27 -6.12
CA GLY A 328 4.47 -6.38 -6.94
C GLY A 328 5.67 -6.89 -6.13
N ARG A 329 6.48 -7.79 -6.70
CA ARG A 329 7.71 -8.27 -6.03
C ARG A 329 8.74 -7.18 -5.77
N ARG A 330 8.59 -6.03 -6.43
CA ARG A 330 9.45 -4.85 -6.30
C ARG A 330 9.28 -4.09 -5.00
N ALA A 331 8.17 -4.31 -4.27
CA ALA A 331 7.96 -3.77 -2.94
C ALA A 331 8.89 -4.40 -1.88
N PHE A 332 9.54 -5.53 -2.20
CA PHE A 332 10.44 -6.25 -1.29
C PHE A 332 11.89 -5.82 -1.47
N ASP A 333 12.59 -5.69 -0.34
CA ASP A 333 14.00 -5.30 -0.23
C ASP A 333 14.92 -6.18 -1.10
N ASN A 334 14.58 -7.46 -1.26
CA ASN A 334 15.37 -8.46 -1.99
C ASN A 334 14.86 -8.75 -3.41
N PHE A 335 14.12 -7.84 -4.03
CA PHE A 335 13.65 -8.02 -5.41
C PHE A 335 14.76 -8.35 -6.43
N ALA A 336 15.96 -7.76 -6.27
CA ALA A 336 17.09 -8.06 -7.14
C ALA A 336 17.51 -9.55 -7.11
N GLU A 337 17.32 -10.22 -5.96
CA GLU A 337 17.53 -11.66 -5.82
C GLU A 337 16.54 -12.44 -6.68
N TYR A 338 15.24 -12.08 -6.63
CA TYR A 338 14.21 -12.69 -7.46
C TYR A 338 14.54 -12.59 -8.95
N LEU A 339 14.94 -11.40 -9.41
CA LEU A 339 15.35 -11.21 -10.81
C LEU A 339 16.57 -12.06 -11.18
N SER A 340 17.53 -12.24 -10.27
CA SER A 340 18.67 -13.13 -10.50
C SER A 340 18.26 -14.59 -10.61
N LEU A 341 17.22 -15.02 -9.89
CA LEU A 341 16.71 -16.39 -9.90
C LEU A 341 15.90 -16.70 -11.17
N TYR A 342 15.06 -15.77 -11.61
CA TYR A 342 14.04 -16.06 -12.63
C TYR A 342 14.15 -15.22 -13.91
N GLY A 343 14.94 -14.15 -13.92
CA GLY A 343 15.21 -13.31 -15.10
C GLY A 343 14.05 -12.43 -15.59
N ALA A 344 12.82 -12.72 -15.16
CA ALA A 344 11.61 -11.97 -15.46
C ALA A 344 10.55 -12.19 -14.37
N GLU A 345 9.56 -11.30 -14.31
CA GLU A 345 8.40 -11.44 -13.42
C GLU A 345 7.48 -12.58 -13.87
N ARG A 346 6.97 -13.32 -12.89
CA ARG A 346 6.01 -14.40 -13.10
C ARG A 346 4.63 -13.94 -12.66
N ILE A 347 3.68 -14.00 -13.58
CA ILE A 347 2.26 -13.72 -13.34
C ILE A 347 1.55 -15.05 -13.12
N TYR A 348 0.85 -15.16 -11.99
CA TYR A 348 0.01 -16.32 -11.68
C TYR A 348 -1.46 -15.92 -11.70
N PRO A 349 -2.37 -16.80 -12.13
CA PRO A 349 -3.78 -16.58 -11.89
C PRO A 349 -4.06 -16.58 -10.38
N GLU A 350 -4.93 -15.67 -9.94
CA GLU A 350 -5.44 -15.69 -8.58
C GLU A 350 -6.18 -17.00 -8.29
N MET A 351 -6.10 -17.47 -7.03
CA MET A 351 -6.93 -18.57 -6.56
C MET A 351 -8.43 -18.22 -6.65
N LYS A 352 -9.25 -19.27 -6.76
CA LYS A 352 -10.70 -19.14 -7.01
C LYS A 352 -11.54 -18.54 -5.86
N PRO A 353 -11.19 -18.73 -4.57
CA PRO A 353 -11.97 -18.16 -3.47
C PRO A 353 -12.20 -16.66 -3.62
N ALA A 354 -13.41 -16.21 -3.29
CA ALA A 354 -13.69 -14.78 -3.21
C ALA A 354 -12.84 -14.13 -2.10
N ARG A 355 -12.48 -12.85 -2.29
CA ARG A 355 -11.73 -12.06 -1.32
C ARG A 355 -12.62 -11.05 -0.61
N ILE A 356 -12.47 -10.95 0.71
CA ILE A 356 -13.07 -9.95 1.58
C ILE A 356 -11.94 -9.04 2.07
N THR A 357 -11.90 -7.81 1.55
CA THR A 357 -10.85 -6.84 1.86
C THR A 357 -11.19 -5.91 3.03
N SER A 358 -12.45 -5.86 3.48
CA SER A 358 -12.87 -4.92 4.52
C SER A 358 -13.94 -5.49 5.44
N ALA A 359 -13.98 -4.98 6.68
CA ALA A 359 -14.89 -5.46 7.71
C ALA A 359 -16.36 -5.40 7.29
N ARG A 360 -16.77 -4.36 6.55
CA ARG A 360 -18.16 -4.21 6.05
C ARG A 360 -18.62 -5.35 5.13
N LEU A 361 -17.68 -6.01 4.45
CA LEU A 361 -17.94 -7.13 3.54
C LEU A 361 -17.93 -8.48 4.27
N LEU A 362 -17.53 -8.51 5.54
CA LEU A 362 -17.45 -9.73 6.33
C LEU A 362 -18.86 -10.27 6.66
N PRO A 363 -19.25 -11.46 6.18
CA PRO A 363 -20.58 -12.02 6.41
C PRO A 363 -20.90 -12.17 7.90
N GLU A 364 -22.15 -11.91 8.28
CA GLU A 364 -22.61 -12.02 9.67
C GLU A 364 -22.38 -13.42 10.24
N ALA A 365 -22.65 -14.47 9.45
CA ALA A 365 -22.40 -15.86 9.87
C ALA A 365 -20.93 -16.10 10.27
N LEU A 366 -19.98 -15.50 9.54
CA LEU A 366 -18.55 -15.62 9.83
C LEU A 366 -18.17 -14.80 11.07
N ARG A 367 -18.73 -13.59 11.22
CA ARG A 367 -18.57 -12.78 12.45
C ARG A 367 -19.09 -13.51 13.68
N THR A 368 -20.26 -14.13 13.61
CA THR A 368 -20.85 -14.86 14.74
C THR A 368 -20.02 -16.09 15.10
N ARG A 369 -19.51 -16.84 14.11
CA ARG A 369 -18.68 -18.03 14.36
C ARG A 369 -17.36 -17.66 15.04
N LEU A 370 -16.64 -16.67 14.49
CA LEU A 370 -15.40 -16.17 15.07
C LEU A 370 -15.64 -15.51 16.44
N GLY A 371 -16.81 -14.90 16.64
CA GLY A 371 -17.26 -14.38 17.93
C GLY A 371 -17.61 -15.45 18.97
N GLY A 372 -18.15 -16.60 18.54
CA GLY A 372 -18.62 -17.67 19.41
C GLY A 372 -17.55 -18.70 19.80
N ALA A 373 -16.58 -18.97 18.91
CA ALA A 373 -15.51 -19.95 19.16
C ALA A 373 -14.64 -19.57 20.38
N ALA A 374 -14.30 -18.29 20.55
CA ALA A 374 -13.49 -17.81 21.68
C ALA A 374 -14.17 -17.93 23.05
N GLN A 375 -15.51 -17.99 23.10
CA GLN A 375 -16.26 -18.13 24.37
C GLN A 375 -16.34 -19.58 24.86
N GLN A 376 -16.15 -20.57 23.98
CA GLN A 376 -16.19 -21.98 24.36
C GLN A 376 -14.84 -22.45 24.93
N ASP A 377 -13.71 -21.95 24.42
CA ASP A 377 -12.38 -22.34 24.90
C ASP A 377 -12.01 -21.73 26.27
N MET A 378 -12.38 -20.47 26.53
CA MET A 378 -12.15 -19.83 27.84
C MET A 378 -12.87 -20.55 29.01
N ARG A 379 -13.92 -21.34 28.73
CA ARG A 379 -14.63 -22.12 29.74
C ARG A 379 -14.01 -23.50 29.99
N GLN A 380 -13.15 -23.98 29.11
CA GLN A 380 -12.50 -25.30 29.25
C GLN A 380 -11.10 -25.19 29.86
N SER A 381 -10.52 -23.98 29.88
CA SER A 381 -9.20 -23.68 30.46
C SER A 381 -9.26 -22.97 31.83
N ALA A 382 -10.42 -22.96 32.50
CA ALA A 382 -10.64 -22.34 33.81
C ALA A 382 -10.81 -23.35 34.95
#